data_AF-A0A7C7CUD5-F1
#
_entry.id   AF-A0A7C7CUD5-F1
#
_cell.length_a   1.000
_cell.length_b   1.000
_cell.length_c   1.000
_cell.angle_alpha   90.00
_cell.angle_beta   90.00
_cell.angle_gamma   90.00
#
_symmetry.space_group_name_H-M   'P 1'
#
loop_
_entity.id
_entity.type
_entity.pdbx_description
1 polymer ?
#
loop_
_entity_poly.entity_id
_entity_poly.type
_entity_poly.pdbx_seq_one_letter_code
_entity_poly.pdbx_strand_id
1 'polypeptide(L)'
;MAETLGSLIDKLSIKNLRYWHLGEDAQAKDASNSQKEELTAKMKLVDRQRKELLEEIDGFLEAAFAGKVRIRDEKVKLYKNLNVVSSEDLNHLGETVSKLAMSNIKLWHLEDEVRREDLPDADIVKIKRTIDTNNQERNNFMDKVDEILENFVKQAK
;
A
#
# COMPACT_ATOMS: atom_id res chain seq x y z
N MET A 1 -4.47 7.73 13.53
CA MET A 1 -5.34 7.41 12.38
C MET A 1 -6.00 6.09 12.74
N ALA A 2 -7.33 6.00 12.73
CA ALA A 2 -7.99 4.71 12.95
C ALA A 2 -7.60 3.76 11.83
N GLU A 3 -7.40 2.48 12.14
CA GLU A 3 -7.09 1.48 11.13
C GLU A 3 -8.39 1.09 10.40
N THR A 4 -8.37 1.22 9.08
CA THR A 4 -9.41 0.74 8.17
C THR A 4 -8.85 -0.39 7.29
N LEU A 5 -9.73 -1.15 6.62
CA LEU A 5 -9.31 -2.22 5.70
C LEU A 5 -8.34 -1.69 4.64
N GLY A 6 -8.65 -0.55 4.02
CA GLY A 6 -7.79 0.10 3.03
C GLY A 6 -6.40 0.42 3.59
N SER A 7 -6.31 0.91 4.82
CA SER A 7 -5.02 1.20 5.48
C SER A 7 -4.22 -0.04 5.85
N LEU A 8 -4.88 -1.13 6.25
CA LEU A 8 -4.22 -2.40 6.56
C LEU A 8 -3.66 -3.05 5.29
N ILE A 9 -4.43 -3.03 4.21
CA ILE A 9 -3.99 -3.53 2.90
C ILE A 9 -2.84 -2.67 2.33
N ASP A 10 -2.89 -1.34 2.49
CA ASP A 10 -1.79 -0.43 2.13
C ASP A 10 -0.48 -0.87 2.82
N LYS A 11 -0.51 -1.00 4.15
CA LYS A 11 0.63 -1.47 4.95
C LYS A 11 1.11 -2.86 4.53
N LEU A 12 0.19 -3.82 4.36
CA LEU A 12 0.52 -5.18 3.97
C LEU A 12 1.23 -5.22 2.61
N SER A 13 0.74 -4.45 1.63
CA SER A 13 1.35 -4.40 0.30
C SER A 13 2.78 -3.84 0.34
N ILE A 14 3.05 -2.83 1.18
CA ILE A 14 4.42 -2.31 1.39
C ILE A 14 5.31 -3.37 2.07
N LYS A 15 4.78 -4.13 3.04
CA LYS A 15 5.54 -5.21 3.69
C LYS A 15 5.83 -6.36 2.72
N ASN A 16 4.89 -6.72 1.85
CA ASN A 16 5.10 -7.70 0.78
C ASN A 16 6.23 -7.26 -0.16
N LEU A 17 6.23 -5.98 -0.57
CA LEU A 17 7.26 -5.43 -1.44
C LEU A 17 8.64 -5.44 -0.78
N ARG A 18 8.73 -5.04 0.50
CA ARG A 18 9.97 -5.12 1.27
C ARG A 18 10.48 -6.55 1.40
N TYR A 19 9.59 -7.50 1.68
CA TYR A 19 9.95 -8.91 1.79
C TYR A 19 10.53 -9.44 0.47
N TRP A 20 9.91 -9.06 -0.66
CA TRP A 20 10.39 -9.44 -1.99
C TRP A 20 11.79 -8.87 -2.27
N HIS A 21 12.00 -7.56 -2.10
CA HIS A 21 13.30 -6.93 -2.34
C HIS A 21 14.41 -7.47 -1.42
N LEU A 22 14.12 -7.70 -0.13
CA LEU A 22 15.08 -8.33 0.77
C LEU A 22 15.46 -9.75 0.31
N GLY A 23 14.53 -10.47 -0.32
CA GLY A 23 14.78 -11.78 -0.92
C GLY A 23 15.72 -11.71 -2.12
N GLU A 24 15.51 -10.74 -3.01
CA GLU A 24 16.39 -10.47 -4.15
C GLU A 24 17.82 -10.13 -3.66
N ASP A 25 17.94 -9.23 -2.68
CA ASP A 25 19.23 -8.82 -2.12
C ASP A 25 19.96 -9.98 -1.43
N ALA A 26 19.23 -10.85 -0.73
CA ALA A 26 19.81 -12.01 -0.05
C ALA A 26 20.35 -13.06 -1.03
N GLN A 27 19.78 -13.13 -2.23
CA GLN A 27 20.18 -14.04 -3.31
C GLN A 27 21.27 -13.46 -4.21
N ALA A 28 21.63 -12.18 -4.05
CA ALA A 28 22.67 -11.54 -4.83
C ALA A 28 24.01 -12.30 -4.70
N LYS A 29 24.65 -12.56 -5.85
CA LYS A 29 25.85 -13.41 -5.94
C LYS A 29 27.05 -12.85 -5.15
N ASP A 30 27.11 -11.54 -4.98
CA ASP A 30 28.24 -10.84 -4.38
C ASP A 30 28.07 -10.54 -2.87
N ALA A 31 26.98 -10.97 -2.25
CA ALA A 31 26.75 -10.73 -0.82
C ALA A 31 27.63 -11.62 0.06
N SER A 32 28.35 -11.00 1.01
CA SER A 32 29.13 -11.70 2.03
C SER A 32 28.26 -12.49 3.00
N ASN A 33 28.83 -13.46 3.71
CA ASN A 33 28.09 -14.28 4.68
C ASN A 33 27.44 -13.43 5.79
N SER A 34 28.13 -12.40 6.29
CA SER A 34 27.57 -11.49 7.31
C SER A 34 26.40 -10.67 6.77
N GLN A 35 26.47 -10.19 5.53
CA GLN A 35 25.34 -9.48 4.88
C GLN A 35 24.14 -10.41 4.67
N LYS A 36 24.37 -11.67 4.28
CA LYS A 36 23.30 -12.66 4.11
C LYS A 36 22.59 -12.98 5.43
N GLU A 37 23.32 -13.07 6.53
CA GLU A 37 22.74 -13.26 7.87
C GLU A 37 21.86 -12.08 8.28
N GLU A 38 22.34 -10.85 8.08
CA GLU A 38 21.58 -9.62 8.37
C GLU A 38 20.29 -9.53 7.54
N LEU A 39 20.40 -9.76 6.22
CA LEU A 39 19.25 -9.75 5.31
C LEU A 39 18.23 -10.83 5.70
N THR A 40 18.69 -12.03 6.04
CA THR A 40 17.82 -13.11 6.51
C THR A 40 17.08 -12.75 7.80
N ALA A 41 17.76 -12.08 8.75
CA ALA A 41 17.13 -11.60 9.97
C ALA A 41 16.04 -10.54 9.69
N LYS A 42 16.33 -9.60 8.78
CA LYS A 42 15.35 -8.60 8.32
C LYS A 42 14.15 -9.26 7.63
N MET A 43 14.39 -10.25 6.76
CA MET A 43 13.31 -11.00 6.10
C MET A 43 12.39 -11.68 7.12
N LYS A 44 12.95 -12.35 8.15
CA LYS A 44 12.16 -13.00 9.21
C LYS A 44 11.30 -12.00 9.98
N LEU A 45 11.84 -10.81 10.27
CA LEU A 45 11.09 -9.75 10.94
C LEU A 45 9.92 -9.26 10.06
N VAL A 46 10.19 -8.97 8.78
CA VAL A 46 9.15 -8.51 7.85
C VAL A 46 8.09 -9.59 7.63
N ASP A 47 8.48 -10.86 7.54
CA ASP A 47 7.53 -11.98 7.42
C ASP A 47 6.58 -12.09 8.61
N ARG A 48 7.10 -11.89 9.83
CA ARG A 48 6.26 -11.84 11.04
C ARG A 48 5.26 -10.70 10.97
N GLN A 49 5.71 -9.50 10.62
CA GLN A 49 4.84 -8.33 10.47
C GLN A 49 3.76 -8.52 9.39
N ARG A 50 4.06 -9.25 8.31
CA ARG A 50 3.07 -9.59 7.28
C ARG A 50 1.99 -10.51 7.83
N LYS A 51 2.37 -11.52 8.63
CA LYS A 51 1.43 -12.45 9.27
C LYS A 51 0.56 -11.74 10.30
N GLU A 52 1.14 -10.89 11.14
CA GLU A 52 0.41 -10.04 12.08
C GLU A 52 -0.62 -9.15 11.36
N LEU A 53 -0.24 -8.50 10.25
CA LEU A 53 -1.17 -7.70 9.44
C LEU A 53 -2.30 -8.52 8.81
N LEU A 54 -2.05 -9.78 8.42
CA LEU A 54 -3.11 -10.66 7.91
C LEU A 54 -4.12 -10.98 9.02
N GLU A 55 -3.64 -11.32 10.21
CA GLU A 55 -4.50 -11.57 11.39
C GLU A 55 -5.31 -10.30 11.77
N GLU A 56 -4.70 -9.11 11.70
CA GLU A 56 -5.39 -7.84 11.91
C GLU A 56 -6.48 -7.59 10.85
N ILE A 57 -6.23 -7.90 9.58
CA ILE A 57 -7.22 -7.79 8.51
C ILE A 57 -8.40 -8.73 8.76
N ASP A 58 -8.12 -9.99 9.11
CA ASP A 58 -9.17 -10.98 9.40
C ASP A 58 -10.03 -10.52 10.58
N GLY A 59 -9.39 -10.09 11.67
CA GLY A 59 -10.10 -9.55 12.85
C GLY A 59 -10.90 -8.28 12.54
N PHE A 60 -10.38 -7.39 11.70
CA PHE A 60 -11.11 -6.18 11.27
C PHE A 60 -12.36 -6.55 10.46
N LEU A 61 -12.24 -7.49 9.52
CA LEU A 61 -13.38 -7.95 8.70
C LEU A 61 -14.47 -8.56 9.58
N GLU A 62 -14.11 -9.47 10.50
CA GLU A 62 -15.06 -10.06 11.46
C GLU A 62 -15.79 -8.98 12.28
N ALA A 63 -15.04 -8.00 12.81
CA ALA A 63 -15.61 -6.90 13.57
C ALA A 63 -16.53 -6.01 12.70
N ALA A 64 -16.18 -5.79 11.43
CA ALA A 64 -16.97 -5.00 10.49
C ALA A 64 -18.33 -5.66 10.20
N PHE A 65 -18.34 -6.96 9.90
CA PHE A 65 -19.57 -7.72 9.68
C PHE A 65 -20.44 -7.79 10.94
N ALA A 66 -19.82 -7.89 12.12
CA ALA A 66 -20.53 -7.82 13.39
C ALA A 66 -21.03 -6.41 13.76
N GLY A 67 -20.69 -5.37 12.99
CA GLY A 67 -21.01 -3.97 13.29
C GLY A 67 -20.31 -3.42 14.54
N LYS A 68 -19.17 -4.00 14.92
CA LYS A 68 -18.40 -3.67 16.13
C LYS A 68 -17.29 -2.65 15.87
N VAL A 69 -17.01 -2.33 14.61
CA VAL A 69 -15.99 -1.36 14.21
C VAL A 69 -16.56 -0.38 13.18
N ARG A 70 -16.01 0.83 13.17
CA ARG A 70 -16.28 1.82 12.13
C ARG A 70 -15.48 1.44 10.87
N ILE A 71 -16.19 1.20 9.76
CA ILE A 71 -15.56 0.76 8.50
C ILE A 71 -14.81 1.90 7.80
N ARG A 72 -15.39 3.11 7.83
CA ARG A 72 -14.89 4.28 7.09
C ARG A 72 -14.97 5.52 7.97
N ASP A 73 -13.89 6.31 7.93
CA ASP A 73 -13.88 7.67 8.48
C ASP A 73 -14.35 8.69 7.43
N GLU A 74 -15.06 9.72 7.87
CA GLU A 74 -15.39 10.87 7.03
C GLU A 74 -14.11 11.67 6.73
N LYS A 75 -13.81 11.85 5.45
CA LYS A 75 -12.60 12.56 5.01
C LYS A 75 -12.97 13.93 4.45
N VAL A 76 -12.32 14.98 4.98
CA VAL A 76 -12.39 16.33 4.43
C VAL A 76 -11.22 16.51 3.46
N LYS A 77 -11.51 16.56 2.16
CA LYS A 77 -10.50 16.84 1.12
C LYS A 77 -10.41 18.35 0.89
N LEU A 78 -9.25 18.95 1.13
CA LEU A 78 -9.01 20.37 0.92
C LEU A 78 -8.81 20.73 -0.56
N TYR A 79 -8.23 19.81 -1.34
CA TYR A 79 -7.89 20.02 -2.74
C TYR A 79 -8.32 18.82 -3.57
N LYS A 80 -8.76 19.07 -4.80
CA LYS A 80 -9.10 18.03 -5.78
C LYS A 80 -8.03 18.04 -6.88
N ASN A 81 -7.15 17.05 -6.88
CA ASN A 81 -6.25 16.81 -8.02
C ASN A 81 -7.05 16.13 -9.13
N LEU A 82 -7.09 16.73 -10.32
CA LEU A 82 -7.80 16.20 -11.49
C LEU A 82 -6.92 15.31 -12.37
N ASN A 83 -5.61 15.27 -12.11
CA ASN A 83 -4.64 14.49 -12.89
C ASN A 83 -4.48 13.06 -12.38
N VAL A 84 -5.50 12.49 -11.73
CA VAL A 84 -5.49 11.15 -11.15
C VAL A 84 -6.45 10.24 -11.89
N VAL A 85 -6.13 8.95 -11.97
CA VAL A 85 -7.07 7.94 -12.46
C VAL A 85 -8.31 7.90 -11.56
N SER A 86 -9.49 7.90 -12.17
CA SER A 86 -10.75 7.76 -11.44
C SER A 86 -10.88 6.38 -10.80
N SER A 87 -11.35 6.36 -9.56
CA SER A 87 -11.74 5.13 -8.84
C SER A 87 -13.26 4.96 -8.75
N GLU A 88 -14.04 5.85 -9.37
CA GLU A 88 -15.51 5.88 -9.24
C GLU A 88 -16.16 4.58 -9.76
N ASP A 89 -15.67 4.06 -10.89
CA ASP A 89 -16.21 2.87 -11.56
C ASP A 89 -15.73 1.54 -10.95
N LEU A 90 -14.84 1.57 -9.95
CA LEU A 90 -14.32 0.35 -9.33
C LEU A 90 -15.33 -0.23 -8.35
N ASN A 91 -15.96 -1.34 -8.71
CA ASN A 91 -17.00 -1.96 -7.89
C ASN A 91 -16.57 -3.31 -7.28
N HIS A 92 -15.41 -3.83 -7.65
CA HIS A 92 -14.90 -5.11 -7.18
C HIS A 92 -13.75 -4.92 -6.19
N LEU A 93 -13.90 -5.47 -4.98
CA LEU A 93 -12.90 -5.34 -3.91
C LEU A 93 -11.51 -5.81 -4.37
N GLY A 94 -11.43 -6.99 -5.01
CA GLY A 94 -10.16 -7.56 -5.47
C GLY A 94 -9.45 -6.69 -6.51
N GLU A 95 -10.20 -6.05 -7.41
CA GLU A 95 -9.62 -5.12 -8.40
C GLU A 95 -9.05 -3.88 -7.70
N THR A 96 -9.81 -3.26 -6.79
CA THR A 96 -9.37 -2.08 -6.05
C THR A 96 -8.14 -2.37 -5.19
N VAL A 97 -8.10 -3.53 -4.53
CA VAL A 97 -6.93 -3.99 -3.77
C VAL A 97 -5.71 -4.19 -4.67
N SER A 98 -5.89 -4.76 -5.87
CA SER A 98 -4.81 -4.91 -6.85
C SER A 98 -4.27 -3.55 -7.30
N LYS A 99 -5.15 -2.59 -7.60
CA LYS A 99 -4.73 -1.22 -7.98
C LYS A 99 -4.02 -0.49 -6.85
N LEU A 100 -4.48 -0.65 -5.61
CA LEU A 100 -3.78 -0.13 -4.43
C LEU A 100 -2.37 -0.71 -4.33
N ALA A 101 -2.21 -2.03 -4.40
CA ALA A 101 -0.90 -2.68 -4.37
C ALA A 101 0.02 -2.21 -5.52
N MET A 102 -0.53 -2.09 -6.74
CA MET A 102 0.21 -1.61 -7.90
C MET A 102 0.70 -0.15 -7.72
N SER A 103 -0.13 0.70 -7.12
CA SER A 103 0.26 2.08 -6.81
C SER A 103 1.43 2.14 -5.82
N ASN A 104 1.47 1.24 -4.83
CA ASN A 104 2.61 1.13 -3.90
C ASN A 104 3.90 0.66 -4.60
N ILE A 105 3.82 -0.32 -5.49
CA ILE A 105 4.96 -0.77 -6.29
C ILE A 105 5.51 0.38 -7.13
N LYS A 106 4.63 1.10 -7.84
CA LYS A 106 5.03 2.26 -8.65
C LYS A 106 5.64 3.36 -7.79
N LEU A 107 5.06 3.65 -6.62
CA LEU A 107 5.59 4.66 -5.69
C LEU A 107 7.00 4.31 -5.25
N TRP A 108 7.23 3.05 -4.85
CA TRP A 108 8.55 2.57 -4.42
C TRP A 108 9.61 2.84 -5.47
N HIS A 109 9.36 2.43 -6.73
CA HIS A 109 10.34 2.59 -7.80
C HIS A 109 10.55 4.06 -8.20
N LEU A 110 9.49 4.89 -8.18
CA LEU A 110 9.64 6.33 -8.40
C LEU A 110 10.47 6.99 -7.29
N GLU A 111 10.30 6.56 -6.04
CA GLU A 111 11.10 7.05 -4.93
C GLU A 111 12.57 6.61 -5.04
N ASP A 112 12.84 5.38 -5.48
CA ASP A 112 14.21 4.92 -5.75
C ASP A 112 14.84 5.71 -6.89
N GLU A 113 14.09 5.97 -7.96
CA GLU A 113 14.55 6.77 -9.08
C GLU A 113 14.90 8.20 -8.66
N VAL A 114 14.03 8.89 -7.91
CA VAL A 114 14.25 10.28 -7.51
C VAL A 114 15.35 10.47 -6.46
N ARG A 115 15.78 9.39 -5.78
CA ARG A 115 16.91 9.41 -4.83
C ARG A 115 18.27 9.37 -5.50
N ARG A 116 18.31 9.11 -6.82
CA ARG A 116 19.56 9.12 -7.59
C ARG A 116 20.15 10.52 -7.67
N GLU A 117 21.46 10.63 -7.41
CA GLU A 117 22.19 11.90 -7.42
C GLU A 117 22.70 12.29 -8.82
N ASP A 118 22.57 11.42 -9.82
CA ASP A 118 23.03 11.63 -11.18
C ASP A 118 21.93 12.17 -12.14
N LEU A 119 20.75 12.50 -11.62
CA LEU A 119 19.64 13.02 -12.40
C LEU A 119 19.66 14.55 -12.50
N PRO A 120 19.33 15.13 -13.67
CA PRO A 120 19.08 16.56 -13.79
C PRO A 120 17.87 17.02 -12.94
N ASP A 121 17.95 18.22 -12.37
CA ASP A 121 16.86 18.81 -11.56
C ASP A 121 15.50 18.81 -12.28
N ALA A 122 15.50 19.06 -13.60
CA ALA A 122 14.27 19.07 -14.39
C ALA A 122 13.57 17.71 -14.40
N ASP A 123 14.32 16.61 -14.35
CA ASP A 123 13.75 15.26 -14.32
C ASP A 123 13.32 14.88 -12.90
N ILE A 124 14.07 15.31 -11.88
CA ILE A 124 13.65 15.20 -10.46
C ILE A 124 12.26 15.85 -10.27
N VAL A 125 12.04 17.05 -10.81
CA VAL A 125 10.74 17.74 -10.72
C VAL A 125 9.62 16.95 -11.39
N LYS A 126 9.86 16.35 -12.57
CA LYS A 126 8.85 15.52 -13.25
C LYS A 126 8.51 14.28 -12.45
N ILE A 127 9.52 13.60 -11.89
CA ILE A 127 9.32 12.41 -11.06
C ILE A 127 8.55 12.78 -9.78
N LYS A 128 8.88 13.89 -9.11
CA LYS A 128 8.14 14.37 -7.93
C LYS A 128 6.66 14.63 -8.23
N ARG A 129 6.34 15.28 -9.35
CA ARG A 129 4.92 15.47 -9.77
C ARG A 129 4.21 14.14 -10.02
N THR A 130 4.94 13.14 -10.52
CA THR A 130 4.41 11.79 -10.73
C THR A 130 4.19 11.07 -9.41
N ILE A 131 5.11 11.21 -8.45
CA ILE A 131 4.97 10.72 -7.07
C ILE A 131 3.73 11.32 -6.40
N ASP A 132 3.55 12.63 -6.49
CA ASP A 132 2.39 13.31 -5.89
C ASP A 132 1.07 12.79 -6.46
N THR A 133 1.02 12.60 -7.78
CA THR A 133 -0.14 12.04 -8.47
C THR A 133 -0.42 10.60 -8.02
N ASN A 134 0.61 9.75 -8.03
CA ASN A 134 0.49 8.36 -7.64
C ASN A 134 0.12 8.18 -6.15
N ASN A 135 0.61 9.05 -5.27
CA ASN A 135 0.22 9.09 -3.86
C ASN A 135 -1.26 9.44 -3.69
N GLN A 136 -1.77 10.37 -4.50
CA GLN A 136 -3.19 10.69 -4.47
C GLN A 136 -4.05 9.52 -4.99
N GLU A 137 -3.61 8.83 -6.05
CA GLU A 137 -4.27 7.61 -6.57
C GLU A 137 -4.30 6.50 -5.52
N ARG A 138 -3.17 6.23 -4.86
CA ARG A 138 -3.06 5.29 -3.75
C ARG A 138 -4.08 5.58 -2.65
N ASN A 139 -4.15 6.83 -2.19
CA ASN A 139 -5.13 7.26 -1.18
C ASN A 139 -6.58 7.08 -1.67
N ASN A 140 -6.85 7.37 -2.94
CA ASN A 140 -8.18 7.18 -3.52
C ASN A 140 -8.56 5.69 -3.59
N PHE A 141 -7.60 4.79 -3.87
CA PHE A 141 -7.85 3.35 -3.85
C PHE A 141 -8.05 2.82 -2.42
N MET A 142 -7.28 3.31 -1.44
CA MET A 142 -7.53 3.02 -0.02
C MET A 142 -8.96 3.42 0.38
N ASP A 143 -9.37 4.65 0.06
CA ASP A 143 -10.74 5.13 0.33
C ASP A 143 -11.80 4.24 -0.33
N LYS A 144 -11.52 3.79 -1.56
CA LYS A 144 -12.46 2.98 -2.33
C LYS A 144 -12.58 1.55 -1.79
N VAL A 145 -11.51 0.97 -1.24
CA VAL A 145 -11.57 -0.30 -0.51
C VAL A 145 -12.55 -0.20 0.65
N ASP A 146 -12.44 0.85 1.47
CA ASP A 146 -13.30 1.07 2.63
C ASP A 146 -14.76 1.29 2.22
N GLU A 147 -14.99 2.04 1.14
CA GLU A 147 -16.32 2.27 0.57
C GLU A 147 -16.99 0.99 0.07
N ILE A 148 -16.26 0.14 -0.66
CA ILE A 148 -16.79 -1.13 -1.16
C ILE A 148 -17.17 -2.05 0.00
N LEU A 149 -16.31 -2.15 1.02
CA LEU A 149 -16.60 -2.94 2.22
C LEU A 149 -17.85 -2.41 2.95
N GLU A 150 -17.95 -1.09 3.14
CA GLU A 150 -19.10 -0.48 3.80
C GLU A 150 -20.41 -0.78 3.07
N ASN A 151 -20.41 -0.62 1.75
CA ASN A 151 -21.59 -0.92 0.92
C ASN A 151 -21.98 -2.39 1.01
N PHE A 152 -21.00 -3.30 1.00
CA PHE A 152 -21.26 -4.73 1.12
C PHE A 152 -21.85 -5.10 2.49
N VAL A 153 -21.29 -4.58 3.59
CA VAL A 153 -21.81 -4.82 4.95
C VAL A 153 -23.22 -4.23 5.12
N LYS A 154 -23.52 -3.09 4.51
CA LYS A 154 -24.87 -2.50 4.54
C LYS A 154 -25.90 -3.31 3.75
N GLN A 155 -25.51 -3.94 2.65
CA GLN A 155 -26.41 -4.79 1.84
C GLN A 155 -26.66 -6.17 2.46
N ALA A 156 -25.72 -6.68 3.28
CA ALA A 156 -25.84 -7.98 3.94
C ALA A 156 -26.71 -7.96 5.20
N LYS A 157 -27.17 -6.79 5.64
CA LYS A 157 -28.07 -6.59 6.81
C LYS A 157 -29.49 -6.34 6.34
#